data_AF-A0A1F8XJT7-F1
#
_entry.id   AF-A0A1F8XJT7-F1
#
_cell.length_a   1.000
_cell.length_b   1.000
_cell.length_c   1.000
_cell.angle_alpha   90.00
_cell.angle_beta   90.00
_cell.angle_gamma   90.00
#
_symmetry.space_group_name_H-M   'P 1'
#
loop_
_entity.id
_entity.type
_entity.pdbx_description
1 polymer ?
#
loop_
_entity_poly.entity_id
_entity_poly.type
_entity_poly.pdbx_seq_one_letter_code
_entity_poly.pdbx_strand_id
1 'polypeptide(L)' 'MGVAVGGLSLIVFLPTVGAVVMLLIPRAMSPALFKTALAFTLMTFLWSLRLLWGFDPGSGEMQFV' A
#
# COMPACT_ATOMS: atom_id res chain seq x y z
N MET A 1 -17.54 9.65 7.98
CA MET A 1 -16.54 10.67 7.61
C MET A 1 -15.16 10.03 7.65
N GLY A 2 -14.40 10.10 6.54
CA GLY A 2 -13.00 9.67 6.47
C GLY A 2 -12.83 8.31 5.79
N VAL A 3 -12.13 8.14 4.67
CA VAL A 3 -11.26 9.04 3.89
C VAL A 3 -11.58 8.72 2.42
N ALA A 4 -12.21 9.65 1.71
CA ALA A 4 -12.44 9.57 0.26
C ALA A 4 -11.17 10.06 -0.46
N VAL A 5 -10.08 9.34 -0.25
CA VAL A 5 -8.90 9.41 -1.12
C VAL A 5 -8.81 8.01 -1.71
N GLY A 6 -8.90 7.89 -3.03
CA GLY A 6 -8.99 6.64 -3.79
C GLY A 6 -8.29 5.47 -3.12
N GLY A 7 -9.07 4.52 -2.61
CA GLY A 7 -8.56 3.36 -1.89
C GLY A 7 -7.59 2.55 -2.75
N LEU A 8 -7.85 2.48 -4.06
CA LEU A 8 -6.95 1.93 -5.08
C LEU A 8 -5.75 2.83 -5.34
N SER A 9 -5.91 4.16 -5.37
CA SER A 9 -4.74 5.06 -5.52
C SER A 9 -3.73 4.83 -4.41
N LEU A 10 -4.18 4.65 -3.16
CA LEU A 10 -3.28 4.41 -2.05
C LEU A 10 -2.51 3.09 -2.19
N ILE A 11 -3.17 1.99 -2.59
CA ILE A 11 -2.49 0.70 -2.76
C ILE A 11 -1.48 0.72 -3.92
N VAL A 12 -1.70 1.55 -4.93
CA VAL A 12 -0.80 1.74 -6.06
C VAL A 12 0.44 2.56 -5.67
N PHE A 13 0.26 3.64 -4.92
CA PHE A 13 1.37 4.54 -4.58
C PHE A 13 2.17 4.08 -3.35
N LEU A 14 1.57 3.34 -2.42
CA LEU A 14 2.25 2.94 -1.17
C LEU A 14 3.54 2.11 -1.40
N PRO A 15 3.58 1.12 -2.31
CA PRO A 15 4.82 0.42 -2.66
C PRO A 15 5.87 1.35 -3.28
N THR A 16 5.44 2.30 -4.13
CA THR A 16 6.34 3.29 -4.76
C THR A 16 6.96 4.20 -3.71
N VAL A 17 6.18 4.69 -2.75
CA VAL A 17 6.68 5.46 -1.61
C VAL A 17 7.69 4.63 -0.82
N GLY A 18 7.39 3.34 -0.57
CA GLY A 18 8.32 2.43 0.09
C GLY A 18 9.66 2.30 -0.64
N ALA A 19 9.62 2.17 -1.96
CA ALA A 19 10.82 2.14 -2.79
C ALA A 19 11.62 3.45 -2.72
N VAL A 20 10.95 4.60 -2.77
CA VAL A 20 11.60 5.92 -2.62
C VAL A 20 12.25 6.07 -1.25
N VAL A 21 11.59 5.63 -0.17
CA VAL A 21 12.17 5.64 1.18
C VAL A 21 13.42 4.74 1.24
N MET A 22 13.40 3.58 0.58
CA MET A 22 14.58 2.71 0.52
C MET A 22 15.77 3.34 -0.21
N LEU A 23 15.56 4.27 -1.15
CA LEU A 23 16.67 5.00 -1.80
C LEU A 23 17.45 5.88 -0.82
N LEU A 24 16.81 6.30 0.27
CA LEU A 24 17.44 7.11 1.33
C LEU A 24 18.22 6.24 2.34
N ILE A 25 18.07 4.91 2.28
CA ILE A 25 18.74 3.98 3.20
C ILE A 25 20.09 3.54 2.59
N PRO A 26 21.21 3.71 3.31
CA PRO A 26 22.51 3.23 2.85
C PRO A 26 22.49 1.73 2.55
N ARG A 27 23.03 1.32 1.39
CA ARG A 27 23.03 -0.09 0.95
C ARG A 27 23.77 -1.05 1.89
N ALA A 28 24.71 -0.54 2.69
CA ALA A 28 25.42 -1.31 3.70
C ALA A 28 24.50 -1.75 4.87
N MET A 29 23.34 -1.11 5.03
CA MET A 29 22.38 -1.41 6.10
C MET A 29 21.31 -2.39 5.63
N SER A 30 21.72 -3.59 5.21
CA SER A 30 20.80 -4.64 4.75
C SER A 30 19.61 -4.89 5.69
N PRO A 31 19.78 -4.93 7.03
CA PRO A 31 18.64 -5.12 7.92
C PRO A 31 17.61 -3.98 7.87
N ALA A 32 18.05 -2.74 7.66
CA ALA A 32 17.15 -1.59 7.56
C ALA A 32 16.36 -1.62 6.25
N LEU A 33 17.02 -1.95 5.12
CA LEU A 33 16.36 -2.14 3.82
C LEU A 33 15.26 -3.21 3.90
N PHE A 34 15.56 -4.37 4.48
CA PHE A 34 14.59 -5.45 4.63
C PHE A 34 13.41 -5.09 5.53
N LYS A 35 13.66 -4.44 6.68
CA LYS A 35 12.60 -4.00 7.59
C LYS A 35 11.68 -2.98 6.92
N THR A 36 12.25 -2.02 6.17
CA THR A 36 11.47 -1.02 5.44
C THR A 36 10.64 -1.67 4.34
N ALA A 37 11.24 -2.54 3.51
CA ALA A 37 10.50 -3.26 2.47
C ALA A 37 9.35 -4.10 3.05
N LEU A 38 9.61 -4.82 4.14
CA LEU A 38 8.61 -5.62 4.84
C LEU A 38 7.48 -4.75 5.39
N ALA A 39 7.80 -3.61 6.02
CA ALA A 39 6.79 -2.71 6.57
C ALA A 39 5.85 -2.18 5.48
N PHE A 40 6.39 -1.67 4.36
CA PHE A 40 5.56 -1.18 3.26
C PHE A 40 4.74 -2.29 2.58
N THR A 41 5.31 -3.50 2.47
CA THR A 41 4.60 -4.67 1.94
C THR A 41 3.43 -5.06 2.84
N LEU A 42 3.64 -5.12 4.16
CA LEU A 42 2.59 -5.42 5.13
C LEU A 42 1.50 -4.36 5.12
N MET A 43 1.85 -3.07 5.09
CA MET A 43 0.85 -2.01 4.99
C MET A 43 0.02 -2.11 3.71
N THR A 44 0.66 -2.39 2.56
CA THR A 44 -0.02 -2.60 1.27
C THR A 44 -0.96 -3.81 1.33
N PHE A 45 -0.51 -4.91 1.92
CA PHE A 45 -1.31 -6.13 2.08
C PHE A 45 -2.52 -5.93 3.01
N LEU A 46 -2.33 -5.30 4.17
CA LEU A 46 -3.44 -5.01 5.07
C LEU A 46 -4.47 -4.07 4.43
N TRP A 47 -4.01 -3.12 3.62
CA TRP A 47 -4.90 -2.26 2.84
C TRP A 47 -5.67 -3.05 1.78
N SER A 48 -5.03 -4.02 1.12
CA SER A 48 -5.68 -4.89 0.13
C SER A 48 -6.82 -5.70 0.75
N LEU A 49 -6.62 -6.26 1.95
CA LEU A 49 -7.66 -6.99 2.67
C LEU A 49 -8.84 -6.08 3.04
N ARG A 50 -8.56 -4.84 3.44
CA ARG A 50 -9.61 -3.85 3.73
C ARG A 50 -10.45 -3.51 2.50
N LEU A 51 -9.83 -3.37 1.33
CA LEU A 51 -10.55 -3.17 0.07
C LEU A 51 -11.38 -4.40 -0.29
N LEU A 52 -10.81 -5.60 -0.14
CA LEU A 52 -11.51 -6.85 -0.41
C LEU A 52 -12.76 -7.00 0.45
N TRP A 53 -12.70 -6.69 1.75
CA TRP A 53 -13.88 -6.72 2.62
C TRP A 53 -14.93 -5.65 2.30
N GLY A 54 -14.53 -4.54 1.71
CA GLY A 54 -15.45 -3.48 1.31
C GLY A 54 -16.11 -3.72 -0.04
N PHE A 55 -15.58 -4.64 -0.85
CA PHE A 55 -15.98 -4.83 -2.24
C PHE A 55 -17.40 -5.37 -2.36
N ASP A 56 -18.22 -4.69 -3.17
CA ASP A 56 -19.59 -5.10 -3.48
C ASP A 56 -19.63 -5.88 -4.82
N PRO A 57 -19.80 -7.20 -4.81
CA PRO A 57 -19.86 -7.99 -6.05
C PRO A 57 -21.16 -7.76 -6.85
N GLY A 58 -22.17 -7.09 -6.27
CA GLY A 58 -23.41 -6.75 -6.95
C GLY A 58 -23.32 -5.49 -7.82
N SER A 59 -22.25 -4.70 -7.68
CA SER A 59 -22.03 -3.50 -8.47
C SER A 59 -21.06 -3.77 -9.62
N GLY A 60 -21.49 -3.42 -10.84
CA GLY A 60 -20.66 -3.53 -12.06
C GLY A 60 -19.71 -2.35 -12.28
N GLU A 61 -19.68 -1.37 -11.38
CA GLU A 61 -18.84 -0.18 -11.49
C GLU A 61 -17.44 -0.41 -10.90
N MET A 62 -16.48 0.42 -11.29
CA MET A 62 -15.15 0.43 -10.69
C MET A 62 -15.24 1.02 -9.27
N GLN A 63 -14.89 0.22 -8.26
CA GLN A 63 -15.01 0.61 -6.86
C GLN A 63 -13.67 1.10 -6.31
N PHE A 64 -13.73 2.00 -5.32
CA PHE A 64 -12.56 2.52 -4.58
C PHE A 64 -11.55 3.35 -5.40
N VAL A 65 -11.98 3.93 -6.52
CA VAL A 65 -11.21 4.91 -7.31
C VAL A 65 -11.16 6.26 -6.62
#